data_AF-A0A315XV68-F1
#
_entry.id   AF-A0A315XV68-F1
#
_cell.length_a   1.000
_cell.length_b   1.000
_cell.length_c   1.000
_cell.angle_alpha   90.00
_cell.angle_beta   90.00
_cell.angle_gamma   90.00
#
_symmetry.space_group_name_H-M   'P 1'
#
loop_
_entity.id
_entity.type
_entity.pdbx_description
1 polymer ?
#
loop_
_entity_poly.entity_id
_entity_poly.type
_entity_poly.pdbx_seq_one_letter_code
_entity_poly.pdbx_strand_id
1 'polypeptide(L)'
;MNREEILAKSRQENKNRDIAEIDRARSASRFAMLFSLCFIVIYTMLSLFATSRVNYGMIATEFCMIFAMNLHKAIKSRTSADIAVAALNGLVFAMFAFMAVCELFGLKP
;
A
#
# COMPACT_ATOMS: atom_id res chain seq x y z
N MET A 1 -21.44 24.50 -27.97
CA MET A 1 -20.05 24.25 -27.53
C MET A 1 -19.55 23.04 -28.27
N ASN A 2 -18.51 23.19 -29.09
CA ASN A 2 -18.00 22.12 -29.96
C ASN A 2 -17.04 21.20 -29.19
N ARG A 3 -16.90 19.92 -29.57
CA ARG A 3 -16.08 18.93 -28.83
C ARG A 3 -14.63 19.40 -28.64
N GLU A 4 -14.08 20.07 -29.65
CA GLU A 4 -12.72 20.60 -29.61
C GLU A 4 -12.55 21.76 -28.62
N GLU A 5 -13.54 22.64 -28.46
CA GLU A 5 -13.51 23.71 -27.43
C GLU A 5 -13.51 23.13 -26.02
N ILE A 6 -14.27 22.05 -25.79
CA ILE A 6 -14.34 21.38 -24.48
C ILE A 6 -12.98 20.76 -24.14
N LEU A 7 -12.36 20.07 -25.11
CA LEU A 7 -11.06 19.44 -24.94
C LEU A 7 -9.95 20.50 -24.74
N ALA A 8 -10.00 21.61 -25.47
CA ALA A 8 -9.05 22.70 -25.31
C ALA A 8 -9.15 23.36 -23.92
N LYS A 9 -10.38 23.68 -23.46
CA LYS A 9 -10.60 24.19 -22.10
C LYS A 9 -10.16 23.20 -21.03
N SER A 10 -10.51 21.92 -21.16
CA SER A 10 -10.11 20.87 -20.21
C SER A 10 -8.59 20.70 -20.13
N ARG A 11 -7.88 20.76 -21.27
CA ARG A 11 -6.40 20.70 -21.31
C ARG A 11 -5.78 21.94 -20.66
N GLN A 12 -6.34 23.11 -20.88
CA GLN A 12 -5.86 24.36 -20.27
C GLN A 12 -6.06 24.35 -18.75
N GLU A 13 -7.22 23.90 -18.28
CA GLU A 13 -7.55 23.76 -16.85
C GLU A 13 -6.66 22.71 -16.17
N ASN A 14 -6.46 21.57 -16.81
CA ASN A 14 -5.71 20.45 -16.23
C ASN A 14 -4.21 20.47 -16.53
N LYS A 15 -3.69 21.56 -17.12
CA LYS A 15 -2.27 21.71 -17.49
C LYS A 15 -1.78 20.53 -18.35
N ASN A 16 -2.56 20.13 -19.34
CA ASN A 16 -2.33 18.96 -20.21
C ASN A 16 -2.24 17.61 -19.47
N ARG A 17 -2.66 17.52 -18.21
CA ARG A 17 -2.76 16.23 -17.50
C ARG A 17 -4.04 15.53 -17.93
N ASP A 18 -3.89 14.26 -18.29
CA ASP A 18 -5.03 13.38 -18.52
C ASP A 18 -5.59 12.92 -17.17
N ILE A 19 -6.51 13.72 -16.61
CA ILE A 19 -7.13 13.42 -15.32
C ILE A 19 -7.91 12.11 -15.38
N ALA A 20 -8.55 11.81 -16.51
CA ALA A 20 -9.30 10.56 -16.67
C ALA A 20 -8.37 9.35 -16.57
N GLU A 21 -7.18 9.42 -17.18
CA GLU A 21 -6.18 8.36 -17.06
C GLU A 21 -5.62 8.22 -15.65
N ILE A 22 -5.33 9.34 -14.98
CA ILE A 22 -4.86 9.34 -13.58
C ILE A 22 -5.89 8.69 -12.66
N ASP A 23 -7.17 9.00 -12.83
CA ASP A 23 -8.25 8.42 -12.02
C ASP A 23 -8.46 6.93 -12.32
N ARG A 24 -8.37 6.51 -13.59
CA ARG A 24 -8.38 5.08 -13.96
C ARG A 24 -7.24 4.33 -13.29
N ALA A 25 -6.01 4.85 -13.39
CA ALA A 25 -4.84 4.23 -12.77
C ALA A 25 -4.95 4.17 -11.24
N ARG A 26 -5.47 5.23 -10.61
CA ARG A 26 -5.71 5.27 -9.16
C ARG A 26 -6.77 4.26 -8.72
N SER A 27 -7.85 4.11 -9.50
CA SER A 27 -8.90 3.12 -9.24
C SER A 27 -8.35 1.69 -9.35
N ALA A 28 -7.64 1.39 -10.43
CA ALA A 28 -7.00 0.08 -10.62
C ALA A 28 -6.02 -0.25 -9.50
N SER A 29 -5.20 0.72 -9.08
CA SER A 29 -4.26 0.55 -7.95
C SER A 29 -4.98 0.25 -6.64
N ARG A 30 -6.11 0.92 -6.36
CA ARG A 30 -6.94 0.65 -5.16
C ARG A 30 -7.53 -0.75 -5.20
N PHE A 31 -8.05 -1.16 -6.35
CA PHE A 31 -8.59 -2.50 -6.53
C PHE A 31 -7.51 -3.57 -6.33
N ALA A 32 -6.33 -3.39 -6.92
CA ALA A 32 -5.21 -4.31 -6.75
C ALA A 32 -4.78 -4.44 -5.28
N MET A 33 -4.70 -3.32 -4.54
CA MET A 33 -4.38 -3.34 -3.11
C MET A 33 -5.42 -4.09 -2.26
N LEU A 34 -6.72 -3.87 -2.53
CA LEU A 34 -7.79 -4.60 -1.84
C LEU A 34 -7.73 -6.10 -2.15
N PHE A 35 -7.52 -6.45 -3.42
CA PHE A 35 -7.40 -7.83 -3.85
C PHE A 35 -6.19 -8.52 -3.20
N SER A 36 -5.03 -7.87 -3.17
CA SER A 36 -3.84 -8.40 -2.49
C SER A 36 -4.06 -8.55 -0.99
N LEU A 37 -4.75 -7.61 -0.35
CA LEU A 37 -5.08 -7.70 1.08
C LEU A 37 -5.96 -8.91 1.38
N CYS A 38 -7.02 -9.13 0.59
CA CYS A 38 -7.86 -10.31 0.72
C CYS A 38 -7.06 -11.60 0.55
N PHE A 39 -6.17 -11.64 -0.46
CA PHE A 39 -5.32 -12.80 -0.69
C PHE A 39 -4.35 -13.06 0.47
N ILE A 40 -3.70 -12.02 1.02
CA ILE A 40 -2.79 -12.14 2.17
C ILE A 40 -3.51 -12.72 3.38
N VAL A 41 -4.72 -12.24 3.69
CA VAL A 41 -5.53 -12.76 4.81
C VAL A 41 -5.84 -14.24 4.60
N ILE A 42 -6.36 -14.61 3.42
CA ILE A 42 -6.70 -16.00 3.08
C ILE A 42 -5.46 -16.89 3.20
N TYR A 43 -4.35 -16.48 2.60
CA TYR A 43 -3.12 -17.27 2.59
C TYR A 43 -2.49 -17.39 3.98
N THR A 44 -2.53 -16.33 4.80
CA THR A 44 -2.03 -16.37 6.18
C THR A 44 -2.86 -17.34 7.02
N MET A 45 -4.19 -17.36 6.87
CA MET A 45 -5.05 -18.33 7.53
C MET A 45 -4.76 -19.76 7.06
N LEU A 46 -4.63 -19.99 5.75
CA LEU A 46 -4.26 -21.31 5.21
C LEU A 46 -2.89 -21.78 5.73
N SER A 47 -1.90 -20.89 5.76
CA SER A 47 -0.57 -21.18 6.32
C SER A 47 -0.67 -21.57 7.79
N LEU A 48 -1.49 -20.86 8.58
CA LEU A 48 -1.71 -21.17 9.98
C LEU A 48 -2.35 -22.55 10.16
N PHE A 49 -3.36 -22.90 9.36
CA PHE A 49 -3.99 -24.22 9.42
C PHE A 49 -3.05 -25.35 8.97
N ALA A 50 -2.25 -25.14 7.93
CA ALA A 50 -1.39 -26.16 7.36
C ALA A 50 -0.11 -26.41 8.18
N THR A 51 0.43 -25.37 8.81
CA THR A 51 1.74 -25.44 9.50
C THR A 51 1.65 -25.26 11.01
N SER A 52 0.47 -24.90 11.54
CA SER A 52 0.27 -24.46 12.93
C SER A 52 1.17 -23.29 13.34
N ARG A 53 1.67 -22.51 12.36
CA ARG A 53 2.55 -21.36 12.55
C ARG A 53 2.03 -20.15 11.81
N VAL A 54 2.22 -18.98 12.41
CA VAL A 54 1.93 -17.70 11.77
C VAL A 54 3.02 -17.41 10.76
N ASN A 55 2.65 -17.09 9.53
CA ASN A 55 3.59 -16.67 8.49
C ASN A 55 3.92 -15.18 8.66
N TYR A 56 5.01 -14.88 9.38
CA TYR A 56 5.38 -13.49 9.64
C TYR A 56 5.82 -12.75 8.38
N GLY A 57 6.35 -13.46 7.37
CA GLY A 57 6.73 -12.87 6.08
C GLY A 57 5.55 -12.28 5.31
N MET A 58 4.41 -12.97 5.33
CA MET A 58 3.17 -12.47 4.70
C MET A 58 2.65 -11.22 5.40
N ILE A 59 2.66 -11.22 6.74
CA ILE A 59 2.24 -10.07 7.56
C ILE A 59 3.21 -8.88 7.35
N ALA A 60 4.52 -9.13 7.30
CA ALA A 60 5.52 -8.11 7.03
C ALA A 60 5.32 -7.46 5.66
N THR A 61 4.95 -8.24 4.64
CA THR A 61 4.70 -7.75 3.28
C THR A 61 3.49 -6.81 3.25
N GLU A 62 2.42 -7.13 3.99
CA GLU A 62 1.25 -6.25 4.14
C GLU A 62 1.61 -4.92 4.80
N PHE A 63 2.28 -4.97 5.95
CA PHE A 63 2.71 -3.76 6.65
C PHE A 63 3.73 -2.94 5.86
N CYS A 64 4.55 -3.56 5.00
CA CYS A 64 5.42 -2.84 4.07
C CYS A 64 4.61 -1.96 3.11
N MET A 65 3.51 -2.49 2.55
CA MET A 65 2.65 -1.72 1.64
C MET A 65 1.96 -0.55 2.37
N ILE A 66 1.39 -0.83 3.56
CA ILE A 66 0.73 0.19 4.40
C ILE A 66 1.72 1.28 4.83
N PHE A 67 2.93 0.89 5.25
CA PHE A 67 3.98 1.83 5.59
C PHE A 67 4.37 2.69 4.38
N ALA A 68 4.62 2.09 3.21
CA ALA A 68 4.99 2.82 2.00
C ALA A 68 3.95 3.86 1.60
N MET A 69 2.65 3.52 1.68
CA MET A 69 1.55 4.45 1.42
C MET A 69 1.56 5.64 2.39
N ASN A 70 1.67 5.38 3.69
CA ASN A 70 1.66 6.42 4.71
C ASN A 70 2.93 7.26 4.69
N LEU A 71 4.08 6.66 4.38
CA LEU A 71 5.34 7.36 4.18
C LEU A 71 5.24 8.32 2.98
N HIS A 72 4.69 7.87 1.85
CA HIS A 72 4.47 8.73 0.70
C HIS A 72 3.55 9.91 1.06
N LYS A 73 2.47 9.64 1.80
CA LYS A 73 1.55 10.67 2.28
C LYS A 73 2.27 11.68 3.18
N ALA A 74 3.05 11.22 4.15
CA ALA A 74 3.83 12.05 5.07
C ALA A 74 4.85 12.94 4.33
N ILE A 75 5.54 12.40 3.31
CA ILE A 75 6.49 13.16 2.48
C ILE A 75 5.77 14.30 1.73
N LYS A 76 4.55 14.05 1.25
CA LYS A 76 3.77 15.02 0.46
C LYS A 76 3.06 16.07 1.32
N SER A 77 2.40 15.65 2.41
CA SER A 77 1.61 16.55 3.25
C SER A 77 2.44 17.28 4.30
N ARG A 78 3.55 16.67 4.76
CA ARG A 78 4.44 17.17 5.82
C ARG A 78 3.71 17.54 7.12
N THR A 79 2.55 16.95 7.36
CA THR A 79 1.81 17.16 8.61
C THR A 79 2.38 16.27 9.71
N SER A 80 2.39 16.75 10.96
CA SER A 80 2.83 15.97 12.11
C SER A 80 2.01 14.69 12.29
N ALA A 81 0.70 14.75 12.01
CA ALA A 81 -0.20 13.60 12.07
C ALA A 81 0.19 12.51 11.05
N ASP A 82 0.43 12.87 9.78
CA ASP A 82 0.81 11.89 8.77
C ASP A 82 2.20 11.30 9.04
N ILE A 83 3.14 12.10 9.55
CA ILE A 83 4.46 11.62 9.98
C ILE A 83 4.32 10.62 11.13
N ALA A 84 3.49 10.91 12.14
CA ALA A 84 3.26 10.01 13.27
C ALA A 84 2.63 8.68 12.82
N VAL A 85 1.65 8.73 11.91
CA VAL A 85 1.03 7.52 11.33
C VAL A 85 2.05 6.72 10.52
N ALA A 86 2.90 7.37 9.72
CA ALA A 86 3.96 6.69 8.98
C ALA A 86 4.98 6.03 9.92
N ALA A 87 5.38 6.72 11.00
CA ALA A 87 6.31 6.19 11.99
C ALA A 87 5.73 4.96 12.71
N LEU A 88 4.47 5.02 13.15
CA LEU A 88 3.81 3.89 13.80
C LEU A 88 3.74 2.67 12.88
N ASN A 89 3.29 2.84 11.64
CA ASN A 89 3.25 1.75 10.67
C ASN A 89 4.65 1.24 10.32
N GLY A 90 5.65 2.11 10.28
CA GLY A 90 7.05 1.73 10.08
C GLY A 90 7.61 0.87 11.21
N LEU A 91 7.26 1.17 12.46
CA LEU A 91 7.63 0.35 13.62
C LEU A 91 6.99 -1.04 13.55
N VAL A 92 5.70 -1.12 13.23
CA VAL A 92 4.99 -2.40 13.08
C VAL A 92 5.59 -3.21 11.94
N PHE A 93 5.85 -2.59 10.78
CA PHE A 93 6.54 -3.21 9.67
C PHE A 93 7.91 -3.75 10.09
N ALA A 94 8.74 -2.95 10.76
CA ALA A 94 10.07 -3.36 11.19
C ALA A 94 10.03 -4.56 12.14
N MET A 95 9.07 -4.58 13.07
CA MET A 95 8.86 -5.69 14.00
C MET A 95 8.50 -7.00 13.26
N PHE A 96 7.55 -6.96 12.33
CA PHE A 96 7.17 -8.13 11.55
C PHE A 96 8.24 -8.57 10.56
N ALA A 97 8.96 -7.63 9.94
CA ALA A 97 10.08 -7.91 9.07
C ALA A 97 11.21 -8.61 9.84
N PHE A 98 11.50 -8.15 11.06
CA PHE A 98 12.47 -8.81 11.94
C PHE A 98 12.06 -10.25 12.27
N MET A 99 10.81 -10.47 12.70
CA MET A 99 10.30 -11.81 12.97
C MET A 99 10.35 -12.72 11.72
N ALA A 100 10.01 -12.19 10.54
CA ALA A 100 10.09 -12.91 9.28
C ALA A 100 11.53 -13.32 8.93
N VAL A 101 12.50 -12.42 9.16
CA VAL A 101 13.92 -12.73 8.96
C VAL A 101 14.39 -13.80 9.95
N CYS A 102 14.02 -13.70 11.22
CA CYS A 102 14.32 -14.74 12.22
C CYS A 102 13.79 -16.11 11.77
N GLU A 103 12.55 -16.16 11.30
CA GLU A 103 11.91 -17.37 10.79
C GLU A 103 12.68 -17.98 9.61
N LEU A 104 13.13 -17.16 8.65
CA LEU A 104 13.93 -17.62 7.50
C LEU A 104 15.25 -18.29 7.92
N PHE A 105 15.86 -17.84 9.01
CA PHE A 105 17.10 -18.40 9.54
C PHE A 105 16.89 -19.45 10.63
N GLY A 106 15.64 -19.86 10.90
CA GLY A 106 15.32 -20.84 11.94
C GLY A 106 15.57 -20.34 13.36
N LEU A 107 15.75 -19.04 13.55
CA LEU A 107 15.82 -18.41 14.85
C LEU A 107 14.40 -18.35 15.42
N LYS A 108 14.18 -18.88 16.62
CA LYS A 108 12.91 -18.64 17.32
C LYS A 108 12.87 -17.15 17.68
N PRO A 109 11.91 -16.37 17.14
CA PRO A 109 11.70 -15.01 17.58
C PRO A 109 11.23 -14.97 19.05
#